data_AF-A0AAQ0LTD0-F1
#
_entry.id   AF-A0AAQ0LTD0-F1
#
_cell.length_a   1.000
_cell.length_b   1.000
_cell.length_c   1.000
_cell.angle_alpha   90.00
_cell.angle_beta   90.00
_cell.angle_gamma   90.00
#
_symmetry.space_group_name_H-M   'P 1'
#
loop_
_entity.id
_entity.type
_entity.pdbx_description
1 polymer ?
#
loop_
_entity_poly.entity_id
_entity_poly.type
_entity_poly.pdbx_seq_one_letter_code
_entity_poly.pdbx_strand_id
1 'polypeptide(L)'
;MMLRIDERDLRSKLNEHRSLIGYGSKGDGIANIVAGLFYIPTAWTFAELPMRARCLFAVLGVVIIALGVASIVCKGLTSEKLYKEIESMNRRASSLIAVKDGMDALSNRYLTYYDEQWNCWFLPNHRSFDSYEEDKRKLSSYLSSEFKIPSDDFQMRFVGTATSTKFSTAHNEERTYDYRLYLASVIRIPDAWDAEGEFAIESKKCKWMTVDEMLNDRKIYAINRDVIQMLKDLI
;
A
#
# COMPACT_ATOMS: atom_id res chain seq x y z
N MET A 1 -8.26 15.66 -1.75
CA MET A 1 -7.18 14.68 -2.02
C MET A 1 -7.30 14.23 -3.47
N MET A 2 -6.20 14.21 -4.23
CA MET A 2 -6.16 13.73 -5.62
C MET A 2 -5.52 12.34 -5.64
N LEU A 3 -6.24 11.32 -6.11
CA LEU A 3 -5.73 9.95 -6.24
C LEU A 3 -5.08 9.79 -7.63
N ARG A 4 -3.83 9.34 -7.69
CA ARG A 4 -3.11 9.07 -8.95
C ARG A 4 -2.85 7.58 -9.11
N ILE A 5 -3.78 6.91 -9.79
CA ILE A 5 -3.81 5.45 -9.96
C ILE A 5 -3.59 5.13 -11.45
N ASP A 6 -2.80 4.10 -11.76
CA ASP A 6 -2.64 3.62 -13.14
C ASP A 6 -3.99 3.12 -13.66
N GLU A 7 -4.37 3.56 -14.87
CA GLU A 7 -5.67 3.22 -15.44
C GLU A 7 -5.87 1.71 -15.62
N ARG A 8 -4.80 0.97 -15.93
CA ARG A 8 -4.87 -0.50 -16.11
C ARG A 8 -5.12 -1.17 -14.77
N ASP A 9 -4.44 -0.74 -13.71
CA ASP A 9 -4.65 -1.25 -12.36
C ASP A 9 -6.08 -0.95 -11.89
N LEU A 10 -6.56 0.28 -12.13
CA LEU A 10 -7.93 0.66 -11.80
C LEU A 10 -8.97 -0.16 -12.57
N ARG A 11 -8.78 -0.33 -13.88
CA ARG A 11 -9.65 -1.17 -14.72
C ARG A 11 -9.64 -2.62 -14.26
N SER A 12 -8.47 -3.17 -13.91
CA SER A 12 -8.34 -4.52 -13.38
C SER A 12 -9.14 -4.67 -12.08
N LYS A 13 -8.97 -3.74 -11.15
CA LYS A 13 -9.67 -3.75 -9.86
C LYS A 13 -11.18 -3.60 -10.00
N LEU A 14 -11.65 -2.72 -10.88
CA LEU A 14 -13.07 -2.58 -11.19
C LEU A 14 -13.63 -3.84 -11.88
N ASN A 15 -12.85 -4.49 -12.73
CA ASN A 15 -13.25 -5.74 -13.40
C ASN A 15 -13.36 -6.90 -12.41
N GLU A 16 -12.46 -7.01 -11.43
CA GLU A 16 -12.53 -8.00 -10.34
C GLU A 16 -13.88 -7.93 -9.61
N HIS A 17 -14.41 -6.72 -9.44
CA HIS A 17 -15.68 -6.47 -8.77
C HIS A 17 -16.87 -6.24 -9.72
N ARG A 18 -16.71 -6.48 -11.03
CA ARG A 18 -17.73 -6.17 -12.05
C ARG A 18 -19.11 -6.74 -11.73
N SER A 19 -19.16 -7.95 -11.18
CA SER A 19 -20.41 -8.64 -10.81
C SER A 19 -21.13 -8.01 -9.60
N LEU A 20 -20.43 -7.19 -8.81
CA LEU A 20 -20.92 -6.58 -7.56
C LEU A 20 -21.30 -5.09 -7.74
N ILE A 21 -20.83 -4.46 -8.81
CA ILE A 21 -21.07 -3.04 -9.14
C ILE A 21 -22.44 -2.90 -9.83
N GLY A 22 -23.31 -2.02 -9.31
CA GLY A 22 -24.62 -1.67 -9.93
C GLY A 22 -25.87 -1.98 -9.11
N TYR A 23 -25.82 -2.84 -8.09
CA TYR A 23 -27.01 -3.25 -7.33
C TYR A 23 -27.34 -2.36 -6.10
N GLY A 24 -27.62 -1.06 -6.21
CA GLY A 24 -28.15 -0.20 -5.10
C GLY A 24 -27.41 -0.17 -3.74
N SER A 25 -27.72 0.73 -2.82
CA SER A 25 -27.20 0.65 -1.43
C SER A 25 -28.08 -0.25 -0.54
N LYS A 26 -27.59 -0.68 0.64
CA LYS A 26 -28.45 -1.39 1.63
C LYS A 26 -29.65 -0.54 2.06
N GLY A 27 -29.48 0.78 2.12
CA GLY A 27 -30.55 1.74 2.39
C GLY A 27 -31.64 1.69 1.32
N ASP A 28 -31.24 1.65 0.04
CA ASP A 28 -32.18 1.55 -1.08
C ASP A 28 -32.92 0.21 -1.07
N GLY A 29 -32.23 -0.87 -0.70
CA GLY A 29 -32.83 -2.20 -0.55
C GLY A 29 -33.92 -2.25 0.53
N ILE A 30 -33.64 -1.66 1.70
CA ILE A 30 -34.59 -1.55 2.82
C ILE A 30 -35.77 -0.65 2.40
N ALA A 31 -35.49 0.50 1.78
CA ALA A 31 -36.52 1.42 1.30
C ALA A 31 -37.45 0.74 0.27
N ASN A 32 -36.90 -0.05 -0.65
CA ASN A 32 -37.68 -0.82 -1.62
C ASN A 32 -38.55 -1.89 -0.95
N ILE A 33 -38.02 -2.63 0.03
CA ILE A 33 -38.83 -3.60 0.79
C ILE A 33 -39.99 -2.91 1.50
N VAL A 34 -39.72 -1.80 2.19
CA VAL A 34 -40.74 -1.00 2.87
C VAL A 34 -41.79 -0.50 1.88
N ALA A 35 -41.36 0.08 0.75
CA ALA A 35 -42.25 0.56 -0.29
C ALA A 35 -43.14 -0.56 -0.84
N GLY A 36 -42.57 -1.71 -1.19
CA GLY A 36 -43.34 -2.84 -1.71
C GLY A 36 -44.33 -3.43 -0.69
N LEU A 37 -43.97 -3.45 0.60
CA LEU A 37 -44.88 -3.84 1.68
C LEU A 37 -46.05 -2.88 1.87
N PHE A 38 -45.89 -1.59 1.55
CA PHE A 38 -46.99 -0.63 1.55
C PHE A 38 -47.86 -0.73 0.28
N TYR A 39 -47.27 -0.97 -0.89
CA TYR A 39 -48.01 -1.08 -2.16
C TYR A 39 -49.07 -2.19 -2.16
N ILE A 40 -48.77 -3.35 -1.55
CA ILE A 40 -49.64 -4.52 -1.54
C ILE A 40 -50.98 -4.25 -0.80
N PRO A 41 -51.00 -3.82 0.47
CA PRO A 41 -52.24 -3.51 1.18
C PRO A 41 -52.94 -2.29 0.57
N THR A 42 -52.19 -1.27 0.13
CA THR A 42 -52.80 -0.10 -0.54
C THR A 42 -53.61 -0.50 -1.77
N ALA A 43 -53.12 -1.44 -2.59
CA ALA A 43 -53.86 -1.96 -3.74
C ALA A 43 -55.22 -2.59 -3.38
N TRP A 44 -55.36 -3.12 -2.16
CA TRP A 44 -56.59 -3.75 -1.67
C TRP A 44 -57.53 -2.82 -0.90
N THR A 45 -57.01 -1.69 -0.37
CA THR A 45 -57.83 -0.68 0.31
C THR A 45 -58.69 0.17 -0.64
N PHE A 46 -58.26 0.34 -1.90
CA PHE A 46 -59.00 1.13 -2.89
C PHE A 46 -60.04 0.27 -3.63
N ALA A 47 -61.22 0.16 -3.02
CA ALA A 47 -62.37 -0.60 -3.52
C ALA A 47 -62.96 -0.07 -4.85
N GLU A 48 -62.58 1.13 -5.28
CA GLU A 48 -63.03 1.74 -6.54
C GLU A 48 -62.17 1.32 -7.75
N LEU A 49 -60.98 0.75 -7.53
CA LEU A 49 -60.13 0.29 -8.63
C LEU A 49 -60.64 -1.03 -9.22
N PRO A 50 -60.59 -1.22 -10.56
CA PRO A 50 -60.93 -2.50 -11.18
C PRO A 50 -59.96 -3.61 -10.73
N MET A 51 -60.46 -4.84 -10.61
CA MET A 51 -59.70 -6.01 -10.12
C MET A 51 -58.33 -6.19 -10.80
N ARG A 52 -58.28 -5.97 -12.13
CA ARG A 52 -57.04 -6.07 -12.92
C ARG A 52 -55.96 -5.08 -12.47
N ALA A 53 -56.35 -3.86 -12.11
CA ALA A 53 -55.42 -2.84 -11.63
C ALA A 53 -54.87 -3.20 -10.23
N ARG A 54 -55.72 -3.73 -9.34
CA ARG A 54 -55.28 -4.19 -8.01
C ARG A 54 -54.25 -5.32 -8.10
N CYS A 55 -54.52 -6.30 -8.95
CA CYS A 55 -53.56 -7.39 -9.22
C CYS A 55 -52.24 -6.84 -9.77
N LEU A 56 -52.26 -5.86 -10.67
CA LEU A 56 -51.06 -5.24 -11.23
C LEU A 56 -50.23 -4.51 -10.15
N PHE A 57 -50.86 -3.72 -9.28
CA PHE A 57 -50.16 -3.06 -8.17
C PHE A 57 -49.57 -4.05 -7.15
N ALA A 58 -50.30 -5.13 -6.84
CA ALA A 58 -49.78 -6.18 -5.97
C ALA A 58 -48.55 -6.87 -6.58
N VAL A 59 -48.57 -7.17 -7.88
CA VAL A 59 -47.41 -7.75 -8.59
C VAL A 59 -46.22 -6.78 -8.59
N LEU A 60 -46.45 -5.49 -8.84
CA LEU A 60 -45.39 -4.47 -8.76
C LEU A 60 -44.78 -4.41 -7.34
N GLY A 61 -45.60 -4.46 -6.29
CA GLY A 61 -45.13 -4.51 -4.91
C GLY A 61 -44.22 -5.72 -4.64
N VAL A 62 -44.62 -6.91 -5.09
CA VAL A 62 -43.80 -8.13 -4.97
C VAL A 62 -42.47 -8.02 -5.72
N VAL A 63 -42.48 -7.44 -6.93
CA VAL A 63 -41.27 -7.21 -7.73
C VAL A 63 -40.32 -6.24 -7.01
N ILE A 64 -40.83 -5.14 -6.45
CA ILE A 64 -40.02 -4.17 -5.69
C ILE A 64 -39.41 -4.83 -4.44
N ILE A 65 -40.15 -5.68 -3.73
CA ILE A 65 -39.61 -6.44 -2.59
C ILE A 65 -38.50 -7.38 -3.06
N ALA A 66 -38.70 -8.11 -4.16
CA ALA A 66 -37.69 -9.04 -4.68
C ALA A 66 -36.39 -8.30 -5.08
N LEU A 67 -36.50 -7.13 -5.69
CA LEU A 67 -35.34 -6.27 -6.00
C LEU A 67 -34.65 -5.77 -4.72
N GLY A 68 -35.42 -5.40 -3.70
CA GLY A 68 -34.88 -5.01 -2.40
C GLY A 68 -34.13 -6.14 -1.70
N VAL A 69 -34.71 -7.34 -1.66
CA VAL A 69 -34.06 -8.54 -1.10
C VAL A 69 -32.80 -8.91 -1.89
N ALA A 70 -32.87 -8.91 -3.22
CA ALA A 70 -31.70 -9.18 -4.07
C ALA A 70 -30.57 -8.17 -3.80
N SER A 71 -30.88 -6.87 -3.64
CA SER A 71 -29.87 -5.85 -3.32
C SER A 71 -29.19 -6.06 -1.95
N ILE A 72 -29.89 -6.67 -0.99
CA ILE A 72 -29.38 -6.96 0.36
C ILE A 72 -28.58 -8.27 0.38
N VAL A 73 -29.11 -9.32 -0.25
CA VAL A 73 -28.54 -10.68 -0.23
C VAL A 73 -27.35 -10.82 -1.18
N CYS A 74 -27.39 -10.16 -2.34
CA CYS A 74 -26.35 -10.29 -3.37
C CYS A 74 -25.14 -9.36 -3.19
N LYS A 75 -24.99 -8.64 -2.06
CA LYS A 75 -23.89 -7.68 -1.88
C LYS A 75 -22.91 -7.97 -0.74
N GLY A 76 -21.68 -8.28 -1.13
CA GLY A 76 -20.48 -8.24 -0.27
C GLY A 76 -19.67 -6.93 -0.30
N LEU A 77 -19.83 -6.09 -1.34
CA LEU A 77 -19.01 -4.91 -1.58
C LEU A 77 -19.82 -3.60 -1.55
N THR A 78 -19.52 -2.73 -0.58
CA THR A 78 -20.10 -1.38 -0.47
C THR A 78 -19.25 -0.38 -1.23
N SER A 79 -19.83 0.76 -1.62
CA SER A 79 -19.08 1.86 -2.26
C SER A 79 -17.92 2.35 -1.39
N GLU A 80 -18.08 2.32 -0.06
CA GLU A 80 -17.01 2.66 0.88
C GLU A 80 -15.86 1.65 0.86
N LYS A 81 -16.16 0.33 0.80
CA LYS A 81 -15.12 -0.70 0.66
C LYS A 81 -14.35 -0.53 -0.65
N LEU A 82 -15.08 -0.38 -1.77
CA LEU A 82 -14.45 -0.17 -3.07
C LEU A 82 -13.62 1.13 -3.11
N TYR A 83 -14.11 2.21 -2.51
CA TYR A 83 -13.35 3.45 -2.38
C TYR A 83 -12.06 3.25 -1.58
N LYS A 84 -12.11 2.58 -0.43
CA LYS A 84 -10.92 2.27 0.39
C LYS A 84 -9.91 1.40 -0.37
N GLU A 85 -10.40 0.44 -1.16
CA GLU A 85 -9.54 -0.39 -2.02
C GLU A 85 -8.87 0.45 -3.12
N ILE A 86 -9.62 1.32 -3.80
CA ILE A 86 -9.07 2.25 -4.81
C ILE A 86 -8.07 3.22 -4.18
N GLU A 87 -8.39 3.79 -3.01
CA GLU A 87 -7.51 4.68 -2.26
C GLU A 87 -6.19 3.99 -1.87
N SER A 88 -6.26 2.71 -1.47
CA SER A 88 -5.07 1.91 -1.14
C SER A 88 -4.12 1.72 -2.32
N MET A 89 -4.63 1.74 -3.56
CA MET A 89 -3.80 1.64 -4.77
C MET A 89 -2.92 2.88 -5.00
N ASN A 90 -3.25 4.01 -4.38
CA ASN A 90 -2.44 5.22 -4.45
C ASN A 90 -1.23 5.17 -3.49
N ARG A 91 -1.13 4.15 -2.63
CA ARG A 91 -0.01 3.96 -1.71
C ARG A 91 1.19 3.34 -2.42
N ARG A 92 2.39 3.75 -2.02
CA ARG A 92 3.66 3.30 -2.59
C ARG A 92 4.37 2.38 -1.61
N ALA A 93 4.35 1.08 -1.89
CA ALA A 93 5.08 0.11 -1.09
C ALA A 93 6.59 0.15 -1.41
N SER A 94 7.41 0.35 -0.40
CA SER A 94 8.87 0.41 -0.52
C SER A 94 9.56 -0.41 0.57
N SER A 95 10.48 -1.27 0.16
CA SER A 95 11.26 -2.10 1.05
C SER A 95 12.65 -1.50 1.23
N LEU A 96 13.03 -1.30 2.48
CA LEU A 96 14.27 -0.69 2.93
C LEU A 96 15.16 -1.75 3.56
N ILE A 97 16.45 -1.67 3.31
CA ILE A 97 17.44 -2.57 3.89
C ILE A 97 18.43 -1.75 4.72
N ALA A 98 18.36 -1.93 6.05
CA ALA A 98 19.41 -1.52 6.95
C ALA A 98 20.54 -2.55 6.87
N VAL A 99 21.59 -2.27 6.09
CA VAL A 99 22.78 -3.11 6.05
C VAL A 99 23.73 -2.66 7.15
N LYS A 100 23.97 -3.51 8.14
CA LYS A 100 24.87 -3.25 9.27
C LYS A 100 26.20 -3.93 9.02
N ASP A 101 27.27 -3.20 9.34
CA ASP A 101 28.63 -3.74 9.41
C ASP A 101 28.72 -4.80 10.53
N GLY A 102 29.21 -6.00 10.20
CA GLY A 102 29.44 -7.09 11.15
C GLY A 102 30.83 -7.15 11.75
N MET A 103 31.75 -6.25 11.36
CA MET A 103 33.12 -6.17 11.91
C MET A 103 33.11 -5.81 13.40
N ASP A 104 32.06 -5.14 13.88
CA ASP A 104 31.85 -4.89 15.30
C ASP A 104 30.35 -4.90 15.60
N ALA A 105 29.90 -5.79 16.51
CA ALA A 105 28.50 -5.84 16.94
C ALA A 105 28.02 -4.48 17.51
N LEU A 106 28.96 -3.63 17.93
CA LEU A 106 28.77 -2.27 18.43
C LEU A 106 28.81 -1.18 17.34
N SER A 107 29.11 -1.50 16.08
CA SER A 107 29.13 -0.54 14.97
C SER A 107 27.71 -0.03 14.68
N ASN A 108 27.36 1.17 15.14
CA ASN A 108 26.04 1.80 14.94
C ASN A 108 25.89 2.46 13.55
N ARG A 109 26.59 1.93 12.54
CA ARG A 109 26.63 2.48 11.18
C ARG A 109 25.86 1.58 10.21
N TYR A 110 25.22 2.23 9.25
CA TYR A 110 24.45 1.61 8.20
C TYR A 110 24.96 2.02 6.84
N LEU A 111 24.92 1.10 5.88
CA LEU A 111 25.26 1.40 4.50
C LEU A 111 24.24 2.36 3.91
N THR A 112 24.75 3.39 3.25
CA THR A 112 23.96 4.29 2.41
C THR A 112 24.57 4.37 1.02
N TYR A 113 23.73 4.64 0.02
CA TYR A 113 24.16 4.97 -1.33
C TYR A 113 23.67 6.36 -1.73
N TYR A 114 24.42 7.04 -2.57
CA TYR A 114 24.08 8.36 -3.08
C TYR A 114 23.21 8.22 -4.32
N ASP A 115 22.05 8.88 -4.29
CA ASP A 115 21.18 9.01 -5.43
C ASP A 115 21.37 10.38 -6.08
N GLU A 116 21.88 10.38 -7.32
CA GLU A 116 22.19 11.58 -8.10
C GLU A 116 20.93 12.39 -8.45
N GLN A 117 19.78 11.73 -8.68
CA GLN A 117 18.54 12.41 -9.05
C GLN A 117 17.98 13.22 -7.88
N TRP A 118 18.08 12.66 -6.66
CA TRP A 118 17.61 13.32 -5.44
C TRP A 118 18.69 14.14 -4.75
N ASN A 119 19.96 13.97 -5.16
CA ASN A 119 21.14 14.54 -4.54
C ASN A 119 21.14 14.24 -3.03
N CYS A 120 20.93 12.97 -2.67
CA CYS A 120 20.68 12.54 -1.29
C CYS A 120 21.19 11.12 -1.03
N TRP A 121 21.62 10.84 0.20
CA TRP A 121 21.95 9.50 0.65
C TRP A 121 20.68 8.74 1.07
N PHE A 122 20.59 7.48 0.66
CA PHE A 122 19.49 6.57 1.02
C PHE A 122 20.04 5.26 1.55
N LEU A 123 19.27 4.62 2.44
CA LEU A 123 19.43 3.18 2.66
C LEU A 123 19.19 2.43 1.35
N PRO A 124 19.87 1.30 1.08
CA PRO A 124 19.51 0.40 -0.01
C PRO A 124 18.02 0.10 0.04
N ASN A 125 17.33 0.31 -1.08
CA ASN A 125 15.88 0.21 -1.14
C ASN A 125 15.41 -0.28 -2.50
N HIS A 126 14.22 -0.88 -2.50
CA HIS A 126 13.55 -1.37 -3.69
C HIS A 126 12.02 -1.23 -3.55
N ARG A 127 11.29 -1.28 -4.66
CA ARG A 127 9.83 -1.45 -4.61
C ARG A 127 9.51 -2.78 -3.91
N SER A 128 8.56 -2.78 -2.98
CA SER A 128 8.13 -4.01 -2.30
C SER A 128 7.45 -4.99 -3.25
N PHE A 129 7.56 -6.28 -2.94
CA PHE A 129 6.89 -7.37 -3.63
C PHE A 129 5.68 -7.91 -2.85
N ASP A 130 4.89 -8.78 -3.47
CA ASP A 130 3.57 -9.19 -2.97
C ASP A 130 3.61 -9.87 -1.60
N SER A 131 4.65 -10.67 -1.32
CA SER A 131 4.85 -11.37 -0.05
C SER A 131 6.19 -11.04 0.60
N TYR A 132 6.28 -11.13 1.93
CA TYR A 132 7.51 -10.88 2.67
C TYR A 132 8.65 -11.84 2.29
N GLU A 133 8.33 -13.10 1.97
CA GLU A 133 9.32 -14.09 1.55
C GLU A 133 9.88 -13.78 0.15
N GLU A 134 9.01 -13.38 -0.78
CA GLU A 134 9.47 -12.95 -2.09
C GLU A 134 10.33 -11.68 -1.99
N ASP A 135 9.88 -10.72 -1.19
CA ASP A 135 10.57 -9.47 -0.92
C ASP A 135 11.98 -9.76 -0.38
N LYS A 136 12.10 -10.58 0.67
CA LYS A 136 13.38 -11.01 1.24
C LYS A 136 14.30 -11.63 0.18
N ARG A 137 13.80 -12.57 -0.63
CA ARG A 137 14.61 -13.22 -1.69
C ARG A 137 15.10 -12.22 -2.74
N LYS A 138 14.23 -11.29 -3.16
CA LYS A 138 14.56 -10.27 -4.17
C LYS A 138 15.54 -9.23 -3.61
N LEU A 139 15.35 -8.80 -2.37
CA LEU A 139 16.26 -7.89 -1.66
C LEU A 139 17.64 -8.53 -1.44
N SER A 140 17.70 -9.83 -1.10
CA SER A 140 18.96 -10.57 -1.06
C SER A 140 19.66 -10.56 -2.42
N SER A 141 18.93 -10.89 -3.50
CA SER A 141 19.49 -10.85 -4.85
C SER A 141 19.98 -9.45 -5.24
N TYR A 142 19.26 -8.41 -4.82
CA TYR A 142 19.61 -7.01 -5.06
C TYR A 142 20.90 -6.59 -4.34
N LEU A 143 21.08 -6.96 -3.07
CA LEU A 143 22.35 -6.73 -2.36
C LEU A 143 23.51 -7.44 -3.05
N SER A 144 23.31 -8.69 -3.49
CA SER A 144 24.35 -9.46 -4.17
C SER A 144 24.71 -8.89 -5.53
N SER A 145 23.73 -8.44 -6.33
CA SER A 145 24.00 -7.92 -7.67
C SER A 145 24.47 -6.47 -7.67
N GLU A 146 23.88 -5.60 -6.87
CA GLU A 146 24.11 -4.15 -6.92
C GLU A 146 25.12 -3.66 -5.89
N PHE A 147 25.21 -4.33 -4.73
CA PHE A 147 26.14 -3.99 -3.66
C PHE A 147 27.30 -4.98 -3.54
N LYS A 148 27.29 -6.08 -4.29
CA LYS A 148 28.35 -7.10 -4.30
C LYS A 148 28.61 -7.74 -2.94
N ILE A 149 27.59 -7.83 -2.10
CA ILE A 149 27.65 -8.63 -0.86
C ILE A 149 27.11 -10.03 -1.21
N PRO A 150 27.94 -11.09 -1.24
CA PRO A 150 27.46 -12.43 -1.53
C PRO A 150 26.29 -12.83 -0.62
N SER A 151 25.31 -13.57 -1.16
CA SER A 151 24.11 -13.97 -0.40
C SER A 151 24.42 -14.79 0.86
N ASP A 152 25.55 -15.50 0.88
CA ASP A 152 26.01 -16.30 2.01
C ASP A 152 26.79 -15.48 3.05
N ASP A 153 27.17 -14.23 2.71
CA ASP A 153 27.95 -13.32 3.55
C ASP A 153 27.07 -12.34 4.34
N PHE A 154 25.75 -12.54 4.39
CA PHE A 154 24.87 -11.79 5.29
C PHE A 154 23.63 -12.60 5.70
N GLN A 155 23.05 -12.23 6.83
CA GLN A 155 21.75 -12.73 7.25
C GLN A 155 20.72 -11.60 7.18
N MET A 156 19.62 -11.84 6.48
CA MET A 156 18.52 -10.89 6.37
C MET A 156 17.33 -11.31 7.25
N ARG A 157 16.81 -10.36 8.04
CA ARG A 157 15.55 -10.53 8.78
C ARG A 157 14.61 -9.35 8.56
N PHE A 158 13.31 -9.63 8.59
CA PHE A 158 12.30 -8.58 8.66
C PHE A 158 12.31 -7.93 10.06
N VAL A 159 12.13 -6.61 10.10
CA VAL A 159 12.15 -5.82 11.33
C VAL A 159 10.74 -5.29 11.64
N GLY A 160 10.10 -4.64 10.67
CA GLY A 160 8.78 -4.05 10.87
C GLY A 160 8.32 -3.21 9.68
N THR A 161 7.17 -2.56 9.86
CA THR A 161 6.54 -1.67 8.87
C THR A 161 6.27 -0.30 9.46
N ALA A 162 6.20 0.71 8.58
CA ALA A 162 5.72 2.04 8.92
C ALA A 162 4.98 2.65 7.73
N THR A 163 3.95 3.45 7.99
CA THR A 163 3.27 4.22 6.96
C THR A 163 3.57 5.70 7.18
N SER A 164 3.95 6.39 6.11
CA SER A 164 4.28 7.81 6.14
C SER A 164 3.63 8.53 4.97
N THR A 165 2.97 9.65 5.25
CA THR A 165 2.40 10.51 4.22
C THR A 165 3.19 11.81 4.17
N LYS A 166 3.77 12.12 3.00
CA LYS A 166 4.59 13.32 2.81
C LYS A 166 4.38 13.95 1.45
N PHE A 167 4.62 15.25 1.38
CA PHE A 167 4.58 15.98 0.12
C PHE A 167 5.84 15.66 -0.70
N SER A 168 5.65 15.06 -1.86
CA SER A 168 6.71 14.78 -2.82
C SER A 168 6.94 16.02 -3.69
N THR A 169 7.98 16.79 -3.38
CA THR A 169 8.35 17.99 -4.16
C THR A 169 8.64 17.66 -5.62
N ALA A 170 9.28 16.53 -5.90
CA ALA A 170 9.58 16.07 -7.26
C ALA A 170 8.33 15.84 -8.12
N HIS A 171 7.20 15.50 -7.50
CA HIS A 171 5.95 15.18 -8.19
C HIS A 171 4.80 16.16 -7.88
N ASN A 172 5.11 17.18 -7.07
CA ASN A 172 4.19 18.22 -6.60
C ASN A 172 2.87 17.66 -6.05
N GLU A 173 2.95 16.61 -5.23
CA GLU A 173 1.77 15.91 -4.70
C GLU A 173 2.03 15.25 -3.35
N GLU A 174 0.97 15.03 -2.58
CA GLU A 174 1.01 14.23 -1.37
C GLU A 174 1.08 12.74 -1.71
N ARG A 175 2.02 12.02 -1.11
CA ARG A 175 2.22 10.58 -1.31
C ARG A 175 2.26 9.85 0.01
N THR A 176 1.53 8.74 0.08
CA THR A 176 1.58 7.80 1.18
C THR A 176 2.49 6.63 0.80
N TYR A 177 3.51 6.39 1.63
CA TYR A 177 4.44 5.29 1.50
C TYR A 177 4.17 4.26 2.59
N ASP A 178 4.12 3.00 2.19
CA ASP A 178 4.09 1.86 3.11
C ASP A 178 5.48 1.21 3.09
N TYR A 179 6.26 1.47 4.14
CA TYR A 179 7.63 1.00 4.27
C TYR A 179 7.68 -0.37 4.94
N ARG A 180 8.56 -1.24 4.42
CA ARG A 180 8.98 -2.50 5.07
C ARG A 180 10.48 -2.40 5.36
N LEU A 181 10.89 -2.58 6.61
CA LEU A 181 12.29 -2.53 7.00
C LEU A 181 12.83 -3.94 7.20
N TYR A 182 13.97 -4.20 6.56
CA TYR A 182 14.77 -5.41 6.72
C TYR A 182 16.13 -5.03 7.29
N LEU A 183 16.65 -5.86 8.18
CA LEU A 183 18.02 -5.75 8.67
C LEU A 183 18.86 -6.83 7.99
N ALA A 184 19.93 -6.42 7.30
CA ALA A 184 20.96 -7.29 6.77
C ALA A 184 22.20 -7.17 7.67
N SER A 185 22.46 -8.21 8.45
CA SER A 185 23.67 -8.33 9.25
C SER A 185 24.75 -8.98 8.40
N VAL A 186 25.73 -8.19 7.95
CA VAL A 186 26.83 -8.68 7.12
C VAL A 186 27.76 -9.52 7.98
N ILE A 187 28.11 -10.73 7.53
CA ILE A 187 29.07 -11.63 8.17
C ILE A 187 30.49 -11.26 7.73
N ARG A 188 30.66 -10.94 6.44
CA ARG A 188 31.93 -10.52 5.84
C ARG A 188 31.69 -9.35 4.90
N ILE A 189 32.31 -8.21 5.18
CA ILE A 189 32.30 -7.08 4.26
C ILE A 189 33.23 -7.39 3.08
N PRO A 190 32.83 -7.09 1.83
CA PRO A 190 33.73 -7.20 0.69
C PRO A 190 34.97 -6.29 0.86
N ASP A 191 36.17 -6.80 0.60
CA ASP A 191 37.44 -6.06 0.76
C ASP A 191 37.50 -4.73 -0.02
N ALA A 192 36.69 -4.59 -1.06
CA ALA A 192 36.60 -3.39 -1.89
C ALA A 192 35.88 -2.21 -1.20
N TRP A 193 35.24 -2.43 -0.07
CA TRP A 193 34.50 -1.38 0.64
C TRP A 193 35.41 -0.67 1.62
N ASP A 194 35.43 0.66 1.56
CA ASP A 194 36.15 1.46 2.55
C ASP A 194 35.35 1.53 3.86
N ALA A 195 36.04 1.31 4.98
CA ALA A 195 35.46 1.47 6.31
C ALA A 195 35.37 2.95 6.72
N GLU A 196 36.15 3.81 6.05
CA GLU A 196 36.25 5.24 6.30
C GLU A 196 35.81 6.04 5.06
N GLY A 197 35.01 7.09 5.27
CA GLY A 197 34.63 8.00 4.19
C GLY A 197 33.69 7.40 3.13
N GLU A 198 33.80 7.93 1.91
CA GLU A 198 32.98 7.56 0.76
C GLU A 198 33.75 6.58 -0.13
N PHE A 199 33.06 5.55 -0.62
CA PHE A 199 33.63 4.53 -1.50
C PHE A 199 32.70 4.23 -2.66
N ALA A 200 33.21 3.54 -3.67
CA ALA A 200 32.44 3.18 -4.85
C ALA A 200 32.19 1.67 -4.89
N ILE A 201 30.94 1.28 -5.15
CA ILE A 201 30.58 -0.07 -5.54
C ILE A 201 30.05 0.00 -6.97
N GLU A 202 30.87 -0.43 -7.93
CA GLU A 202 30.61 -0.21 -9.36
C GLU A 202 30.32 1.26 -9.68
N SER A 203 29.08 1.59 -10.06
CA SER A 203 28.64 2.94 -10.38
C SER A 203 27.99 3.67 -9.19
N LYS A 204 27.81 3.00 -8.05
CA LYS A 204 27.17 3.56 -6.86
C LYS A 204 28.22 4.15 -5.93
N LYS A 205 28.02 5.41 -5.58
CA LYS A 205 28.75 6.06 -4.49
C LYS A 205 28.10 5.68 -3.17
N CYS A 206 28.87 5.16 -2.23
CA CYS A 206 28.41 4.59 -0.97
C CYS A 206 29.16 5.21 0.22
N LYS A 207 28.53 5.17 1.39
CA LYS A 207 29.12 5.61 2.65
C LYS A 207 28.45 4.94 3.83
N TRP A 208 29.23 4.67 4.88
CA TRP A 208 28.71 4.28 6.18
C TRP A 208 28.25 5.50 6.99
N MET A 209 27.01 5.48 7.48
CA MET A 209 26.45 6.56 8.28
C MET A 209 25.74 6.03 9.53
N THR A 210 25.92 6.69 10.65
CA THR A 210 25.11 6.50 11.86
C THR A 210 23.74 7.15 11.71
N VAL A 211 22.78 6.75 12.55
CA VAL A 211 21.46 7.40 12.64
C VAL A 211 21.60 8.89 12.95
N ASP A 212 22.50 9.26 13.85
CA ASP A 212 22.69 10.67 14.23
C ASP A 212 23.29 11.49 13.09
N GLU A 213 24.24 10.95 12.32
CA GLU A 213 24.73 11.61 11.11
C GLU A 213 23.61 11.79 10.07
N MET A 214 22.78 10.77 9.86
CA MET A 214 21.65 10.84 8.94
C MET A 214 20.59 11.87 9.37
N LEU A 215 20.32 12.00 10.67
CA LEU A 215 19.39 13.00 11.21
C LEU A 215 19.95 14.43 11.16
N ASN A 216 21.28 14.60 11.26
CA ASN A 216 21.93 15.90 11.19
C ASN A 216 22.22 16.36 9.74
N ASP A 217 22.18 15.45 8.76
CA ASP A 217 22.26 15.82 7.35
C ASP A 217 20.97 16.53 6.90
N ARG A 218 21.11 17.81 6.50
CA ARG A 218 19.98 18.67 6.11
C ARG A 218 19.14 18.10 4.97
N LYS A 219 19.77 17.40 4.03
CA LYS A 219 19.12 16.88 2.83
C LYS A 219 18.38 15.59 3.13
N ILE A 220 19.02 14.67 3.87
CA ILE A 220 18.37 13.45 4.36
C ILE A 220 17.20 13.81 5.26
N TYR A 221 17.37 14.75 6.19
CA TYR A 221 16.29 15.20 7.07
C TYR A 221 15.09 15.74 6.28
N ALA A 222 15.33 16.56 5.26
CA ALA A 222 14.24 17.11 4.44
C ALA A 222 13.48 16.06 3.63
N ILE A 223 14.16 15.00 3.16
CA ILE A 223 13.58 14.02 2.22
C ILE A 223 13.08 12.75 2.92
N ASN A 224 13.85 12.24 3.89
CA ASN A 224 13.72 10.89 4.45
C ASN A 224 13.74 10.83 5.98
N ARG A 225 13.51 11.93 6.70
CA ARG A 225 13.46 11.90 8.17
C ARG A 225 12.55 10.81 8.71
N ASP A 226 11.41 10.57 8.06
CA ASP A 226 10.47 9.50 8.40
C ASP A 226 11.11 8.11 8.36
N VAL A 227 11.89 7.82 7.32
CA VAL A 227 12.63 6.58 7.17
C VAL A 227 13.73 6.44 8.23
N ILE A 228 14.47 7.52 8.51
CA ILE A 228 15.54 7.49 9.51
C ILE A 228 14.97 7.36 10.93
N GLN A 229 13.82 7.99 11.20
CA GLN A 229 13.11 7.81 12.47
C GLN A 229 12.59 6.38 12.63
N MET A 230 12.00 5.81 11.57
CA MET A 230 11.62 4.39 11.56
C MET A 230 12.81 3.47 11.87
N LEU A 231 13.97 3.73 11.26
CA LEU A 231 15.19 2.96 11.52
C LEU A 231 15.58 3.03 13.01
N LYS A 232 15.56 4.23 13.60
CA LYS A 232 15.89 4.48 15.01
C LYS A 232 14.92 3.81 15.98
N ASP A 233 13.64 3.77 15.66
CA ASP A 233 12.60 3.27 16.55
C ASP A 233 12.53 1.72 16.55
N LEU A 234 13.00 1.09 15.46
CA LEU A 234 12.84 -0.35 15.22
C LEU A 234 14.11 -1.19 15.39
N ILE A 235 15.30 -0.57 15.38
CA ILE A 235 16.60 -1.26 15.53
C ILE A 235 17.36 -0.68 16.71
#